data_AF-A0AAD8HH48-F1
#
_entry.id   AF-A0AAD8HH48-F1
#
_cell.length_a   1.000
_cell.length_b   1.000
_cell.length_c   1.000
_cell.angle_alpha   90.00
_cell.angle_beta   90.00
_cell.angle_gamma   90.00
#
_symmetry.space_group_name_H-M   'P 1'
#
loop_
_entity.id
_entity.type
_entity.pdbx_description
1 polymer ?
#
loop_
_entity_poly.entity_id
_entity_poly.type
_entity_poly.pdbx_seq_one_letter_code
_entity_poly.pdbx_strand_id
1 'polypeptide(L)'
;MASPPFLHLLLFFLLSGFASSTTLSNNIFGSQVMPGRSLLQQKASCDIDFENQNYTIITSQCKGPNYQAKACCGAFKELACPFSEKLNDMKNDCATTLFSYINLYGKYPPGLFANMCHDDKEGLNCEEVMKAKEKQQKSSSAAAAEKSTSLIMFSTASFLILLFNLC
;
A
#
# COMPACT_ATOMS: atom_id res chain seq x y z
N MET A 1 -49.54 -75.55 -6.38
CA MET A 1 -48.07 -75.40 -6.35
C MET A 1 -47.77 -74.09 -5.64
N ALA A 2 -47.50 -74.15 -4.33
CA ALA A 2 -47.23 -72.98 -3.51
C ALA A 2 -45.71 -72.79 -3.43
N SER A 3 -45.23 -71.66 -3.94
CA SER A 3 -43.83 -71.23 -3.79
C SER A 3 -43.52 -71.00 -2.31
N PRO A 4 -42.43 -71.55 -1.76
CA PRO A 4 -42.12 -71.38 -0.35
C PRO A 4 -41.75 -69.92 -0.05
N PRO A 5 -42.35 -69.29 0.98
CA PRO A 5 -42.09 -67.88 1.33
C PRO A 5 -40.63 -67.60 1.72
N PHE A 6 -39.86 -68.68 1.97
CA PHE A 6 -38.46 -68.64 2.31
C PHE A 6 -37.57 -68.14 1.16
N LEU A 7 -37.96 -68.40 -0.10
CA LEU A 7 -37.16 -68.05 -1.28
C LEU A 7 -37.20 -66.54 -1.59
N HIS A 8 -38.32 -65.88 -1.28
CA HIS A 8 -38.44 -64.42 -1.38
C HIS A 8 -37.67 -63.68 -0.28
N LEU A 9 -37.62 -64.23 0.93
CA LEU A 9 -36.85 -63.64 2.04
C LEU A 9 -35.34 -63.68 1.76
N LEU A 10 -34.86 -64.78 1.16
CA LEU A 10 -33.46 -64.93 0.76
C LEU A 10 -33.04 -63.93 -0.34
N LEU A 11 -33.95 -63.63 -1.28
CA LEU A 11 -33.69 -62.71 -2.39
C LEU A 11 -33.59 -61.24 -1.93
N PHE A 12 -34.34 -60.85 -0.90
CA PHE A 12 -34.25 -59.50 -0.31
C PHE A 12 -32.91 -59.25 0.40
N PHE A 13 -32.35 -60.26 1.07
CA PHE A 13 -31.09 -60.13 1.80
C PHE A 13 -29.86 -60.00 0.87
N LEU A 14 -29.94 -60.58 -0.33
CA LEU A 14 -28.90 -60.47 -1.37
C LEU A 14 -28.86 -59.09 -2.04
N LEU A 15 -29.98 -58.35 -2.08
CA LEU A 15 -30.05 -57.02 -2.69
C LEU A 15 -29.59 -55.86 -1.78
N SER A 16 -29.48 -56.08 -0.46
CA SER A 16 -29.02 -55.05 0.50
C SER A 16 -27.51 -55.06 0.78
N GLY A 17 -26.73 -55.85 0.04
CA GLY A 17 -25.33 -56.16 0.34
C GLY A 17 -24.26 -55.37 -0.43
N PHE A 18 -24.58 -54.30 -1.17
CA PHE A 18 -23.60 -53.51 -1.92
C PHE A 18 -23.72 -52.01 -1.61
N ALA A 19 -23.19 -51.61 -0.46
CA ALA A 19 -22.68 -50.26 -0.25
C ALA A 19 -21.54 -50.32 0.79
N SER A 20 -20.39 -50.88 0.39
CA SER A 20 -19.13 -50.72 1.11
C SER A 20 -18.14 -50.06 0.16
N SER A 21 -18.07 -48.73 0.20
CA SER A 21 -16.95 -48.00 -0.39
C SER A 21 -15.76 -48.14 0.55
N THR A 22 -14.73 -48.87 0.11
CA THR A 22 -13.40 -48.79 0.72
C THR A 22 -12.86 -47.37 0.51
N THR A 23 -12.84 -46.53 1.55
CA THR A 23 -12.03 -45.31 1.53
C THR A 23 -10.56 -45.71 1.71
N LEU A 24 -9.91 -46.00 0.58
CA LEU A 24 -8.48 -46.10 0.48
C LEU A 24 -7.88 -44.72 0.81
N SER A 25 -7.33 -44.54 2.00
CA SER A 25 -6.58 -43.32 2.35
C SER A 25 -5.21 -43.36 1.67
N ASN A 26 -5.18 -43.03 0.38
CA ASN A 26 -3.98 -42.73 -0.38
C ASN A 26 -3.94 -41.21 -0.63
N ASN A 27 -3.51 -40.47 0.39
CA ASN A 27 -3.12 -39.06 0.22
C ASN A 27 -1.59 -38.95 0.35
N ILE A 28 -0.90 -39.61 -0.59
CA ILE A 28 0.50 -39.30 -0.90
C ILE A 28 0.44 -38.11 -1.87
N PHE A 29 0.97 -36.97 -1.40
CA PHE A 29 1.19 -35.73 -2.16
C PHE A 29 -0.05 -35.04 -2.76
N GLY A 30 -0.78 -34.33 -1.91
CA GLY A 30 -1.64 -33.23 -2.31
C GLY A 30 -1.29 -32.02 -1.45
N SER A 31 -0.75 -30.96 -2.07
CA SER A 31 -0.60 -29.65 -1.45
C SER A 31 -1.86 -29.36 -0.65
N GLN A 32 -1.72 -29.12 0.65
CA GLN A 32 -2.83 -28.69 1.50
C GLN A 32 -3.32 -27.34 0.96
N VAL A 33 -4.26 -27.37 0.02
CA VAL A 33 -5.13 -26.23 -0.26
C VAL A 33 -6.04 -26.18 0.95
N MET A 34 -5.56 -25.53 2.00
CA MET A 34 -6.44 -24.96 3.01
C MET A 34 -7.53 -24.21 2.22
N PRO A 35 -8.83 -24.41 2.53
CA PRO A 35 -9.85 -23.49 2.09
C PRO A 35 -9.58 -22.18 2.83
N GLY A 36 -8.67 -21.39 2.27
CA GLY A 36 -8.27 -20.07 2.73
C GLY A 36 -9.45 -19.15 2.50
N ARG A 37 -10.44 -19.20 3.40
CA ARG A 37 -11.15 -18.00 3.77
C ARG A 37 -10.11 -17.10 4.44
N SER A 38 -9.30 -16.41 3.62
CA SER A 38 -8.70 -15.16 4.05
C SER A 38 -9.88 -14.33 4.52
N LEU A 39 -10.02 -14.18 5.83
CA LEU A 39 -10.86 -13.11 6.33
C LEU A 39 -10.32 -11.86 5.62
N LEU A 40 -11.18 -11.19 4.86
CA LEU A 40 -10.97 -9.79 4.50
C LEU A 40 -10.91 -9.08 5.84
N GLN A 41 -9.71 -9.02 6.41
CA GLN A 41 -9.47 -8.36 7.66
C GLN A 41 -9.79 -6.91 7.36
N GLN A 42 -10.96 -6.48 7.81
CA GLN A 42 -11.50 -5.19 7.43
C GLN A 42 -10.66 -4.13 8.13
N LYS A 43 -9.62 -3.70 7.42
CA LYS A 43 -8.75 -2.62 7.82
C LYS A 43 -9.51 -1.31 7.69
N ALA A 44 -9.20 -0.36 8.57
CA ALA A 44 -9.65 1.00 8.39
C ALA A 44 -9.08 1.56 7.07
N SER A 45 -9.89 2.33 6.36
CA SER A 45 -9.43 3.06 5.18
C SER A 45 -8.35 4.06 5.59
N CYS A 46 -7.34 4.22 4.73
CA CYS A 46 -6.32 5.22 4.90
C CYS A 46 -6.91 6.63 4.81
N ASP A 47 -6.54 7.48 5.76
CA ASP A 47 -6.94 8.90 5.83
C ASP A 47 -5.97 9.83 5.09
N ILE A 48 -4.90 9.27 4.50
CA ILE A 48 -3.92 10.03 3.71
C ILE A 48 -4.34 9.98 2.24
N ASP A 49 -4.44 11.14 1.61
CA ASP A 49 -4.63 11.27 0.16
C ASP A 49 -3.33 10.90 -0.56
N PHE A 50 -3.14 9.60 -0.78
CA PHE A 50 -2.05 9.06 -1.56
C PHE A 50 -2.26 9.26 -3.06
N GLU A 51 -3.48 9.50 -3.54
CA GLU A 51 -3.75 9.71 -4.96
C GLU A 51 -3.01 10.96 -5.47
N ASN A 52 -3.07 12.04 -4.68
CA ASN A 52 -2.54 13.34 -5.07
C ASN A 52 -1.10 13.61 -4.58
N GLN A 53 -0.35 12.58 -4.20
CA GLN A 53 1.05 12.74 -3.80
C GLN A 53 1.98 12.95 -5.00
N ASN A 54 3.15 13.56 -4.76
CA ASN A 54 4.15 13.79 -5.80
C ASN A 54 4.99 12.52 -6.06
N TYR A 55 4.51 11.67 -6.97
CA TYR A 55 5.22 10.45 -7.40
C TYR A 55 6.45 10.71 -8.28
N THR A 56 6.70 11.95 -8.71
CA THR A 56 7.91 12.28 -9.48
C THR A 56 9.18 11.96 -8.69
N ILE A 57 9.12 12.07 -7.35
CA ILE A 57 10.23 11.79 -6.45
C ILE A 57 10.79 10.37 -6.66
N ILE A 58 9.90 9.40 -6.93
CA ILE A 58 10.26 8.01 -7.16
C ILE A 58 10.45 7.69 -8.64
N THR A 59 9.57 8.18 -9.52
CA THR A 59 9.62 7.85 -10.97
C THR A 59 10.76 8.51 -11.72
N SER A 60 11.30 9.63 -11.21
CA SER A 60 12.48 10.28 -11.80
C SER A 60 13.79 9.57 -11.47
N GLN A 61 13.86 8.87 -10.33
CA GLN A 61 15.09 8.27 -9.81
C GLN A 61 15.13 6.74 -9.97
N CYS A 62 14.00 6.07 -9.79
CA CYS A 62 13.88 4.62 -9.88
C CYS A 62 13.40 4.20 -11.28
N LYS A 63 14.32 3.89 -12.19
CA LYS A 63 13.97 3.56 -13.59
C LYS A 63 14.30 2.12 -13.92
N GLY A 64 13.39 1.48 -14.65
CA GLY A 64 13.60 0.16 -15.24
C GLY A 64 14.36 0.26 -16.58
N PRO A 65 14.76 -0.89 -17.16
CA PRO A 65 14.51 -2.25 -16.66
C PRO A 65 15.46 -2.69 -15.53
N ASN A 66 16.58 -1.99 -15.33
CA ASN A 66 17.55 -2.30 -14.28
C ASN A 66 17.39 -1.34 -13.11
N TYR A 67 16.56 -1.74 -12.15
CA TYR A 67 16.26 -0.95 -10.95
C TYR A 67 17.43 -0.95 -9.99
N GLN A 68 18.03 0.22 -9.78
CA GLN A 68 19.17 0.38 -8.87
C GLN A 68 18.69 0.56 -7.43
N ALA A 69 19.05 -0.38 -6.55
CA ALA A 69 18.60 -0.42 -5.16
C ALA A 69 18.81 0.91 -4.42
N LYS A 70 20.02 1.47 -4.48
CA LYS A 70 20.35 2.72 -3.78
C LYS A 70 19.46 3.89 -4.21
N ALA A 71 19.22 4.05 -5.51
CA ALA A 71 18.41 5.14 -6.03
C ALA A 71 16.91 4.92 -5.72
N CYS A 72 16.42 3.70 -5.95
CA CYS A 72 15.03 3.34 -5.71
C CYS A 72 14.64 3.39 -4.23
N CYS A 73 15.46 2.85 -3.35
CA CYS A 73 15.18 2.83 -1.92
C CYS A 73 15.34 4.22 -1.30
N GLY A 74 16.30 5.02 -1.75
CA GLY A 74 16.42 6.43 -1.32
C GLY A 74 15.17 7.24 -1.67
N ALA A 75 14.73 7.16 -2.92
CA ALA A 75 13.52 7.86 -3.38
C ALA A 75 12.25 7.33 -2.71
N PHE A 76 12.15 6.02 -2.48
CA PHE A 76 11.05 5.42 -1.73
C PHE A 76 10.98 5.94 -0.29
N LYS A 77 12.13 6.02 0.41
CA LYS A 77 12.21 6.57 1.77
C LYS A 77 11.78 8.04 1.79
N GLU A 78 12.16 8.83 0.79
CA GLU A 78 11.76 10.25 0.70
C GLU A 78 10.23 10.43 0.57
N LEU A 79 9.56 9.53 -0.17
CA LEU A 79 8.11 9.50 -0.31
C LEU A 79 7.39 8.96 0.94
N ALA A 80 7.88 7.85 1.51
CA ALA A 80 7.16 7.05 2.50
C ALA A 80 7.43 7.48 3.96
N CYS A 81 8.65 7.89 4.29
CA CYS A 81 9.04 8.21 5.66
C CYS A 81 8.17 9.28 6.37
N PRO A 82 7.68 10.33 5.69
CA PRO A 82 6.75 11.30 6.30
C PRO A 82 5.46 10.68 6.83
N PHE A 83 5.08 9.50 6.34
CA PHE A 83 3.85 8.80 6.69
C PHE A 83 4.11 7.48 7.44
N SER A 84 5.34 7.27 7.93
CA SER A 84 5.78 6.00 8.54
C SER A 84 4.86 5.50 9.66
N GLU A 85 4.36 6.37 10.52
CA GLU A 85 3.41 5.99 11.59
C GLU A 85 2.13 5.34 11.05
N LYS A 86 1.55 5.92 9.99
CA LYS A 86 0.32 5.39 9.36
C LYS A 86 0.61 4.14 8.55
N LEU A 87 1.74 4.08 7.86
CA LEU A 87 2.17 2.93 7.07
C LEU A 87 2.49 1.70 7.93
N ASN A 88 3.02 1.92 9.14
CA ASN A 88 3.37 0.86 10.08
C ASN A 88 2.19 0.38 10.94
N ASP A 89 1.05 1.07 10.90
CA ASP A 89 -0.16 0.65 11.63
C ASP A 89 -0.91 -0.46 10.88
N MET A 90 -0.84 -1.68 11.42
CA MET A 90 -1.46 -2.86 10.84
C MET A 90 -3.00 -2.82 10.84
N LYS A 91 -3.63 -1.85 11.52
CA LYS A 91 -5.10 -1.71 11.58
C LYS A 91 -5.68 -0.96 10.39
N ASN A 92 -4.85 -0.31 9.57
CA ASN A 92 -5.29 0.40 8.37
C ASN A 92 -4.69 -0.20 7.09
N ASP A 93 -5.16 0.28 5.94
CA ASP A 93 -4.73 -0.15 4.61
C ASP A 93 -3.75 0.84 3.93
N CYS A 94 -3.22 1.83 4.63
CA CYS A 94 -2.35 2.88 4.08
C CYS A 94 -1.16 2.31 3.31
N ALA A 95 -0.50 1.27 3.81
CA ALA A 95 0.62 0.63 3.11
C ALA A 95 0.19 0.04 1.76
N THR A 96 -0.94 -0.67 1.72
CA THR A 96 -1.48 -1.25 0.48
C THR A 96 -1.88 -0.15 -0.50
N THR A 97 -2.51 0.91 -0.01
CA THR A 97 -2.94 2.07 -0.81
C THR A 97 -1.74 2.79 -1.42
N LEU A 98 -0.70 3.09 -0.63
CA LEU A 98 0.53 3.71 -1.12
C LEU A 98 1.21 2.85 -2.19
N PHE A 99 1.41 1.56 -1.95
CA PHE A 99 2.04 0.67 -2.94
C PHE A 99 1.22 0.55 -4.22
N SER A 100 -0.11 0.59 -4.14
CA SER A 100 -0.98 0.57 -5.31
C SER A 100 -0.72 1.77 -6.21
N TYR A 101 -0.67 2.98 -5.65
CA TYR A 101 -0.38 4.19 -6.42
C TYR A 101 1.07 4.26 -6.92
N ILE A 102 2.05 3.85 -6.11
CA ILE A 102 3.45 3.73 -6.55
C ILE A 102 3.55 2.84 -7.80
N ASN A 103 2.94 1.65 -7.75
CA ASN A 103 2.98 0.70 -8.85
C ASN A 103 2.21 1.21 -10.08
N LEU A 104 1.07 1.88 -9.86
CA LEU A 104 0.25 2.45 -10.93
C LEU A 104 1.01 3.56 -11.69
N TYR A 105 1.50 4.57 -10.98
CA TYR A 105 2.15 5.74 -11.61
C TYR A 105 3.55 5.42 -12.12
N GLY A 106 4.30 4.57 -11.43
CA GLY A 106 5.65 4.18 -11.82
C GLY A 106 5.72 2.98 -12.76
N LYS A 107 4.61 2.27 -12.99
CA LYS A 107 4.56 0.99 -13.72
C LYS A 107 5.54 -0.04 -13.14
N TYR A 108 5.68 -0.05 -11.81
CA TYR A 108 6.62 -0.94 -11.13
C TYR A 108 6.02 -2.35 -10.97
N PRO A 109 6.85 -3.40 -11.07
CA PRO A 109 6.41 -4.75 -10.76
C PRO A 109 6.06 -4.88 -9.26
N PRO A 110 5.04 -5.69 -8.92
CA PRO A 110 4.65 -5.89 -7.53
C PRO A 110 5.81 -6.48 -6.72
N GLY A 111 6.02 -5.96 -5.52
CA GLY A 111 7.08 -6.41 -4.61
C GLY A 111 8.48 -5.86 -4.90
N LEU A 112 8.68 -5.00 -5.92
CA LEU A 112 10.00 -4.43 -6.24
C LEU A 112 10.70 -3.84 -5.00
N PHE A 113 10.02 -2.94 -4.30
CA PHE A 113 10.57 -2.26 -3.14
C PHE A 113 10.68 -3.18 -1.92
N ALA A 114 9.72 -4.07 -1.70
CA ALA A 114 9.78 -5.03 -0.58
C ALA A 114 10.96 -6.00 -0.70
N ASN A 115 11.30 -6.40 -1.92
CA ASN A 115 12.42 -7.32 -2.17
C ASN A 115 13.78 -6.62 -2.13
N MET A 116 13.84 -5.36 -2.57
CA MET A 116 15.10 -4.65 -2.77
C MET A 116 15.47 -3.72 -1.61
N CYS A 117 14.48 -3.18 -0.89
CA CYS A 117 14.67 -2.17 0.15
C CYS A 117 14.50 -2.78 1.53
N HIS A 118 15.61 -3.25 2.09
CA HIS A 118 15.74 -3.67 3.48
C HIS A 118 17.05 -3.11 4.01
N ASP A 119 16.99 -2.32 5.09
CA ASP A 119 18.20 -1.82 5.75
C ASP A 119 18.66 -2.87 6.79
N ASP A 120 17.81 -3.15 7.79
CA ASP A 120 18.14 -4.03 8.93
C ASP A 120 16.93 -4.86 9.38
N LYS A 121 17.07 -5.65 10.47
CA LYS A 121 16.01 -6.46 11.08
C LYS A 121 14.76 -5.67 11.52
N GLU A 122 14.90 -4.35 11.69
CA GLU A 122 13.84 -3.44 12.13
C GLU A 122 13.09 -2.79 10.94
N GLY A 123 13.50 -3.05 9.70
CA GLY A 123 12.88 -2.51 8.49
C GLY A 123 13.73 -1.40 7.85
N LEU A 124 13.05 -0.35 7.36
CA LEU A 124 13.67 0.79 6.67
C LEU A 124 13.87 1.97 7.63
N ASN A 125 15.10 2.47 7.74
CA ASN A 125 15.43 3.55 8.69
C ASN A 125 15.13 4.94 8.09
N CYS A 126 14.18 5.67 8.68
CA CYS A 126 13.75 6.98 8.19
C CYS A 126 14.52 8.20 8.75
N GLU A 127 15.43 8.02 9.72
CA GLU A 127 16.04 9.15 10.43
C GLU A 127 16.77 10.14 9.51
N GLU A 128 17.56 9.63 8.57
CA GLU A 128 18.36 10.48 7.67
C GLU A 128 17.50 11.40 6.82
N VAL A 129 16.38 10.87 6.30
CA VAL A 129 15.43 11.60 5.46
C VAL A 129 14.70 12.65 6.27
N MET A 130 14.27 12.31 7.49
CA MET A 130 13.58 13.25 8.38
C MET A 130 14.50 14.40 8.79
N LYS A 131 15.74 14.10 9.18
CA LYS A 131 16.77 15.11 9.49
C LYS A 131 17.08 16.02 8.29
N ALA A 132 17.07 15.49 7.07
CA ALA A 132 17.27 16.28 5.86
C ALA A 132 16.11 17.25 5.59
N LYS A 133 14.85 16.80 5.75
CA LYS A 133 13.66 17.67 5.62
C LYS A 133 13.64 18.79 6.65
N GLU A 134 13.95 18.51 7.90
CA GLU A 134 14.01 19.53 8.97
C GLU A 134 15.04 20.63 8.65
N LYS A 135 16.22 20.25 8.14
CA LYS A 135 17.25 21.20 7.73
C LYS A 135 16.80 22.08 6.56
N GLN A 136 16.11 21.51 5.57
CA GLN A 136 15.58 22.26 4.43
C GLN A 136 14.46 23.23 4.84
N GLN A 137 13.64 22.85 5.82
CA GLN A 137 12.59 23.72 6.36
C GLN A 137 13.19 24.85 7.20
N LYS A 138 14.28 24.59 7.94
CA LYS A 138 15.03 25.61 8.69
C LYS A 138 15.81 26.59 7.78
N SER A 139 16.33 26.13 6.65
CA SER A 139 16.99 27.00 5.67
C SER A 139 15.99 27.80 4.83
N SER A 140 14.80 27.26 4.57
CA SER A 140 13.72 27.97 3.89
C SER A 140 13.06 29.02 4.79
N SER A 141 12.99 28.78 6.11
CA SER A 141 12.57 29.78 7.09
C SER A 141 13.67 30.82 7.40
N ALA A 142 14.95 30.47 7.29
CA ALA A 142 16.05 31.45 7.29
C ALA A 142 16.10 32.28 5.99
N ALA A 143 15.76 31.69 4.84
CA ALA A 143 15.61 32.39 3.57
C ALA A 143 14.31 33.21 3.46
N ALA A 144 13.30 32.92 4.29
CA ALA A 144 12.10 33.75 4.44
C ALA A 144 12.31 34.99 5.34
N ALA A 145 13.47 35.11 5.99
CA ALA A 145 13.82 36.28 6.80
C ALA A 145 14.53 37.41 6.02
N GLU A 146 14.81 37.25 4.71
CA GLU A 146 15.46 38.28 3.90
C GLU A 146 14.88 38.37 2.48
N LYS A 147 13.62 38.82 2.35
CA LYS A 147 13.15 39.70 1.25
C LYS A 147 11.68 40.06 1.45
N SER A 148 11.41 40.97 2.39
CA SER A 148 10.13 41.68 2.47
C SER A 148 10.38 43.10 2.96
N THR A 149 11.20 43.81 2.20
CA THR A 149 11.35 45.26 2.32
C THR A 149 11.61 45.77 0.91
N SER A 150 10.53 46.17 0.21
CA SER A 150 10.50 47.18 -0.87
C SER A 150 9.34 46.90 -1.83
N LEU A 151 8.09 46.98 -1.35
CA LEU A 151 6.91 47.15 -2.20
C LEU A 151 5.73 47.78 -1.44
N ILE A 152 6.01 48.69 -0.49
CA ILE A 152 4.97 49.49 0.19
C ILE A 152 5.28 50.99 0.08
N MET A 153 5.69 51.45 -1.10
CA MET A 153 5.87 52.89 -1.36
C MET A 153 5.32 53.28 -2.73
N PHE A 154 4.11 52.84 -3.11
CA PHE A 154 3.42 53.39 -4.29
C PHE A 154 1.89 53.54 -4.17
N SER A 155 1.25 53.41 -2.99
CA SER A 155 -0.21 53.59 -2.91
C SER A 155 -0.72 54.89 -2.25
N THR A 156 0.14 55.73 -1.67
CA THR A 156 -0.33 56.95 -0.98
C THR A 156 -0.51 58.17 -1.89
N ALA A 157 0.13 58.18 -3.08
CA ALA A 157 0.00 59.31 -4.01
C ALA A 157 -1.31 59.27 -4.82
N SER A 158 -1.81 58.09 -5.19
CA SER A 158 -3.06 57.96 -5.96
C SER A 158 -4.31 58.29 -5.16
N PHE A 159 -4.29 58.09 -3.84
CA PHE A 159 -5.45 58.38 -2.98
C PHE A 159 -5.63 59.90 -2.75
N LEU A 160 -4.53 60.66 -2.68
CA LEU A 160 -4.59 62.12 -2.53
C LEU A 160 -5.04 62.82 -3.82
N ILE A 161 -4.71 62.30 -5.00
CA ILE A 161 -5.17 62.86 -6.29
C ILE A 161 -6.67 62.63 -6.49
N LEU A 162 -7.22 61.51 -6.02
CA LEU A 162 -8.66 61.23 -6.07
C LEU A 162 -9.46 62.12 -5.12
N LEU A 163 -8.92 62.45 -3.94
CA LEU A 163 -9.56 63.37 -2.99
C LEU A 163 -9.58 64.82 -3.48
N PHE A 164 -8.56 65.27 -4.23
CA PHE A 164 -8.55 66.61 -4.84
C PHE A 164 -9.48 66.77 -6.04
N ASN A 165 -9.89 65.68 -6.70
CA ASN A 165 -10.83 65.73 -7.82
C ASN A 165 -12.31 65.57 -7.39
N LEU A 166 -12.57 65.33 -6.10
CA LEU A 166 -13.92 65.13 -5.56
C LEU A 166 -14.37 66.25 -4.60
N CYS A 167 -13.61 67.34 -4.53
CA CYS A 167 -13.93 68.60 -3.86
C CYS A 167 -13.84 69.71 -4.92
#